data_AF-A0A6M0LAF1-F1
#
_entry.id   AF-A0A6M0LAF1-F1
#
_cell.length_a   1.000
_cell.length_b   1.000
_cell.length_c   1.000
_cell.angle_alpha   90.00
_cell.angle_beta   90.00
_cell.angle_gamma   90.00
#
_symmetry.space_group_name_H-M   'P 1'
#
loop_
_entity.id
_entity.type
_entity.pdbx_description
1 polymer ?
#
loop_
_entity_poly.entity_id
_entity_poly.type
_entity_poly.pdbx_seq_one_letter_code
_entity_poly.pdbx_strand_id
1 'polypeptide(L)'
;MKHNRENYTAQSQQKKRKGVSKIVLLFCLFIIGVSSWSLWQVIEKKEEVMMQLAQAQIDNKQAVEKNRQAQQEYQQAQDEDYLAQVARRDYYYSKPGEVIFDFGKEVKTTSNEEDN
;
A
#
# COMPACT_ATOMS: atom_id res chain seq x y z
N MET A 1 53.43 -67.20 7.86
CA MET A 1 53.25 -66.12 6.84
C MET A 1 52.01 -65.24 7.12
N LYS A 2 51.88 -64.61 8.31
CA LYS A 2 50.67 -63.84 8.68
C LYS A 2 50.93 -62.51 9.43
N HIS A 3 52.00 -61.77 9.09
CA HIS A 3 52.33 -60.51 9.82
C HIS A 3 52.49 -59.25 8.95
N ASN A 4 52.02 -59.25 7.70
CA ASN A 4 52.22 -58.09 6.80
C ASN A 4 50.95 -57.34 6.38
N ARG A 5 49.83 -57.47 7.12
CA ARG A 5 48.55 -56.80 6.76
C ARG A 5 48.16 -55.62 7.66
N GLU A 6 48.78 -55.48 8.83
CA GLU A 6 48.36 -54.47 9.81
C GLU A 6 48.91 -53.06 9.51
N ASN A 7 50.00 -52.95 8.75
CA ASN A 7 50.62 -51.66 8.45
C ASN A 7 49.96 -50.88 7.29
N TYR A 8 49.06 -51.49 6.51
CA TYR A 8 48.38 -50.84 5.39
C TYR A 8 47.14 -50.03 5.82
N THR A 9 46.54 -50.36 6.96
CA THR A 9 45.29 -49.72 7.41
C THR A 9 45.55 -48.38 8.10
N ALA A 10 46.64 -48.26 8.87
CA ALA A 10 46.99 -47.05 9.63
C ALA A 10 47.37 -45.83 8.75
N GLN A 11 48.12 -46.05 7.65
CA GLN A 11 48.51 -44.94 6.74
C GLN A 11 47.34 -44.43 5.87
N SER A 12 46.31 -45.26 5.66
CA SER A 12 45.12 -44.88 4.91
C SER A 12 44.17 -43.96 5.69
N GLN A 13 44.17 -44.05 7.03
CA GLN A 13 43.28 -43.24 7.88
C GLN A 13 43.74 -41.78 8.02
N GLN A 14 45.06 -41.52 8.08
CA GLN A 14 45.57 -40.15 8.17
C GLN A 14 45.34 -39.33 6.89
N LYS A 15 45.41 -39.96 5.70
CA LYS A 15 45.09 -39.29 4.43
C LYS A 15 43.60 -38.99 4.28
N LYS A 16 42.72 -39.88 4.76
CA LYS A 16 41.26 -39.70 4.75
C LYS A 16 40.81 -38.51 5.61
N ARG A 17 41.39 -38.30 6.80
CA ARG A 17 41.04 -37.17 7.68
C ARG A 17 41.35 -35.79 7.07
N LYS A 18 42.41 -35.67 6.27
CA LYS A 18 42.77 -34.41 5.58
C LYS A 18 41.86 -34.10 4.38
N GLY A 19 41.31 -35.11 3.71
CA GLY A 19 40.38 -34.93 2.59
C GLY A 19 38.98 -34.51 3.05
N VAL A 20 38.48 -35.11 4.14
CA VAL A 20 37.17 -34.76 4.72
C VAL A 20 37.14 -33.32 5.21
N SER A 21 38.23 -32.83 5.82
CA SER A 21 38.34 -31.42 6.26
C SER A 21 38.19 -30.42 5.10
N LYS A 22 38.75 -30.70 3.92
CA LYS A 22 38.63 -29.82 2.75
C LYS A 22 37.23 -29.83 2.15
N ILE A 23 36.59 -30.99 2.12
CA ILE A 23 35.20 -31.13 1.63
C ILE A 23 34.23 -30.39 2.55
N VAL A 24 34.39 -30.50 3.87
CA VAL A 24 33.58 -29.74 4.83
C VAL A 24 33.79 -28.23 4.66
N LEU A 25 35.02 -27.79 4.43
CA LEU A 25 35.34 -26.37 4.24
C LEU A 25 34.74 -25.82 2.94
N LEU A 26 34.80 -26.57 1.84
CA LEU A 26 34.13 -26.24 0.58
C LEU A 26 32.60 -26.22 0.73
N PHE A 27 32.04 -27.15 1.51
CA PHE A 27 30.61 -27.19 1.77
C PHE A 27 30.14 -25.98 2.60
N CYS A 28 30.90 -25.58 3.62
CA CYS A 28 30.63 -24.35 4.36
C CYS A 28 30.70 -23.11 3.46
N LEU A 29 31.72 -23.00 2.59
CA LEU A 29 31.83 -21.90 1.64
C LEU A 29 30.66 -21.89 0.64
N PHE A 30 30.20 -23.05 0.20
CA PHE A 30 29.04 -23.18 -0.67
C PHE A 30 27.76 -22.68 0.01
N ILE A 31 27.51 -23.07 1.27
CA ILE A 31 26.36 -22.58 2.04
C ILE A 31 26.41 -21.07 2.22
N ILE A 32 27.58 -20.50 2.54
CA ILE A 32 27.77 -19.06 2.69
C ILE A 32 27.53 -18.33 1.36
N GLY A 33 28.01 -18.89 0.24
CA GLY A 33 27.79 -18.34 -1.09
C GLY A 33 26.32 -18.31 -1.49
N VAL A 34 25.59 -19.42 -1.30
CA VAL A 34 24.15 -19.50 -1.58
C VAL A 34 23.34 -18.57 -0.68
N SER A 35 23.69 -18.50 0.61
CA SER A 35 23.03 -17.62 1.57
C SER A 35 23.25 -16.14 1.22
N SER A 36 24.46 -15.77 0.80
CA SER A 36 24.76 -14.41 0.35
C SER A 36 23.96 -14.05 -0.89
N TRP A 37 23.89 -14.93 -1.89
CA TRP A 37 23.09 -14.69 -3.09
C TRP A 37 21.61 -14.47 -2.76
N SER A 38 21.05 -15.28 -1.87
CA SER A 38 19.67 -15.11 -1.40
C SER A 38 19.45 -13.77 -0.68
N LEU A 39 20.41 -13.32 0.12
CA LEU A 39 20.31 -12.06 0.85
C LEU A 39 20.31 -10.85 -0.09
N TRP A 40 21.12 -10.88 -1.15
CA TRP A 40 21.14 -9.82 -2.17
C TRP A 40 19.79 -9.65 -2.87
N GLN A 41 19.13 -10.75 -3.24
CA GLN A 41 17.79 -10.69 -3.85
C GLN A 41 16.73 -10.16 -2.88
N VAL A 42 16.82 -10.48 -1.59
CA VAL A 42 15.89 -9.96 -0.58
C VAL A 42 16.07 -8.45 -0.42
N ILE A 43 17.31 -7.95 -0.46
CA ILE A 43 17.60 -6.52 -0.35
C ILE A 43 17.05 -5.74 -1.55
N GLU A 44 17.12 -6.29 -2.75
CA GLU A 44 16.59 -5.64 -3.95
C GLU A 44 15.05 -5.62 -3.93
N LYS A 45 14.42 -6.73 -3.52
CA LYS A 45 12.96 -6.83 -3.44
C LYS A 45 12.35 -6.04 -2.29
N LYS A 46 13.09 -5.73 -1.22
CA LYS A 46 12.52 -5.00 -0.07
C LYS A 46 12.03 -3.61 -0.45
N GLU A 47 12.75 -2.92 -1.33
CA GLU A 47 12.42 -1.54 -1.69
C GLU A 47 11.17 -1.50 -2.57
N GLU A 48 11.10 -2.41 -3.55
CA GLU A 48 9.92 -2.61 -4.38
C GLU A 48 8.69 -2.98 -3.54
N VAL A 49 8.84 -3.93 -2.61
CA VAL A 49 7.74 -4.34 -1.72
C VAL A 49 7.30 -3.21 -0.80
N MET A 50 8.23 -2.42 -0.26
CA MET A 50 7.89 -1.25 0.56
C MET A 50 7.14 -0.18 -0.25
N MET A 51 7.57 0.05 -1.49
CA MET A 51 6.92 1.01 -2.39
C MET A 51 5.51 0.54 -2.78
N GLN A 52 5.36 -0.74 -3.13
CA GLN A 52 4.05 -1.35 -3.41
C GLN A 52 3.14 -1.30 -2.18
N LEU A 53 3.67 -1.55 -0.98
CA LEU A 53 2.89 -1.49 0.26
C LEU A 53 2.44 -0.05 0.56
N ALA A 54 3.32 0.94 0.37
CA ALA A 54 2.97 2.34 0.53
C ALA A 54 1.88 2.76 -0.47
N GLN A 55 2.01 2.36 -1.74
CA GLN A 55 1.01 2.64 -2.77
C GLN A 55 -0.33 1.98 -2.44
N ALA A 56 -0.32 0.69 -2.06
CA ALA A 56 -1.52 -0.03 -1.68
C ALA A 56 -2.23 0.61 -0.47
N GLN A 57 -1.49 1.16 0.50
CA GLN A 57 -2.08 1.90 1.62
C GLN A 57 -2.74 3.21 1.18
N ILE A 58 -2.12 3.94 0.25
CA ILE A 58 -2.71 5.17 -0.30
C ILE A 58 -4.00 4.84 -1.06
N ASP A 59 -3.94 3.85 -1.94
CA ASP A 59 -5.08 3.42 -2.76
C ASP A 59 -6.23 2.92 -1.87
N ASN A 60 -5.91 2.17 -0.81
CA ASN A 60 -6.90 1.71 0.16
C ASN A 60 -7.57 2.89 0.88
N LYS A 61 -6.79 3.87 1.38
CA LYS A 61 -7.35 5.07 2.02
C LYS A 61 -8.26 5.85 1.08
N GLN A 62 -7.86 6.01 -0.18
CA GLN A 62 -8.69 6.67 -1.19
C GLN A 62 -9.97 5.89 -1.48
N ALA A 63 -9.89 4.57 -1.58
CA ALA A 63 -11.05 3.72 -1.81
C ALA A 63 -12.04 3.77 -0.63
N VAL A 64 -11.55 3.74 0.60
CA VAL A 64 -12.37 3.87 1.81
C VAL A 64 -13.08 5.23 1.85
N GLU A 65 -12.36 6.32 1.56
CA GLU A 65 -12.97 7.65 1.57
C GLU A 65 -14.02 7.82 0.46
N LYS A 66 -13.74 7.31 -0.75
CA LYS A 66 -14.73 7.29 -1.84
C LYS A 66 -15.96 6.47 -1.48
N ASN A 67 -15.78 5.33 -0.83
CA ASN A 67 -16.89 4.49 -0.39
C ASN A 67 -17.74 5.21 0.67
N ARG A 68 -17.09 5.87 1.64
CA ARG A 68 -17.75 6.68 2.67
C ARG A 68 -18.58 7.80 2.05
N GLN A 69 -18.02 8.54 1.10
CA GLN A 69 -18.71 9.62 0.39
C GLN A 69 -19.91 9.09 -0.40
N ALA A 70 -19.71 8.04 -1.20
CA ALA A 70 -20.79 7.41 -1.95
C ALA A 70 -21.92 6.89 -1.04
N GLN A 71 -21.58 6.35 0.13
CA GLN A 71 -22.57 5.89 1.09
C GLN A 71 -23.36 7.05 1.73
N GLN A 72 -22.69 8.17 2.01
CA GLN A 72 -23.35 9.38 2.49
C GLN A 72 -24.29 9.96 1.44
N GLU A 73 -23.84 10.08 0.19
CA GLU A 73 -24.68 10.51 -0.94
C GLU A 73 -25.88 9.58 -1.14
N TYR A 74 -25.68 8.27 -1.03
CA TYR A 74 -26.76 7.29 -1.12
C TYR A 74 -27.80 7.47 -0.01
N GLN A 75 -27.36 7.65 1.24
CA GLN A 75 -28.26 7.89 2.37
C GLN A 75 -29.05 9.18 2.20
N GLN A 76 -28.37 10.26 1.78
CA GLN A 76 -28.99 11.54 1.49
C GLN A 76 -29.99 11.44 0.33
N ALA A 77 -29.67 10.69 -0.72
CA ALA A 77 -30.57 10.44 -1.83
C ALA A 77 -31.79 9.61 -1.44
N GLN A 78 -31.72 8.83 -0.36
CA GLN A 78 -32.86 8.08 0.18
C GLN A 78 -33.71 8.92 1.15
N ASP A 79 -33.15 10.01 1.69
CA ASP A 79 -33.83 10.90 2.62
C ASP A 79 -34.75 11.88 1.85
N GLU A 80 -36.06 11.68 1.97
CA GLU A 80 -37.07 12.51 1.30
C GLU A 80 -36.98 13.99 1.74
N ASP A 81 -36.62 14.27 2.99
CA ASP A 81 -36.49 15.64 3.50
C ASP A 81 -35.27 16.34 2.91
N TYR A 82 -34.17 15.61 2.71
CA TYR A 82 -32.98 16.12 2.03
C TYR A 82 -33.27 16.40 0.55
N LEU A 83 -33.91 15.46 -0.16
CA LEU A 83 -34.31 15.65 -1.56
C LEU A 83 -35.26 16.85 -1.72
N ALA A 84 -36.21 17.01 -0.81
CA ALA A 84 -37.13 18.15 -0.83
C ALA A 84 -36.43 19.49 -0.54
N GLN A 85 -35.33 19.50 0.24
CA GLN A 85 -34.50 20.69 0.43
C GLN A 85 -33.67 21.02 -0.81
N VAL A 86 -33.05 20.02 -1.44
CA VAL A 86 -32.29 20.18 -2.68
C VAL A 86 -33.20 20.70 -3.80
N ALA A 87 -34.39 20.12 -3.97
CA ALA A 87 -35.36 20.58 -4.95
C ALA A 87 -35.77 22.05 -4.74
N ARG A 88 -36.00 22.46 -3.49
CA ARG A 88 -36.32 23.86 -3.16
C ARG A 88 -35.14 24.81 -3.42
N ARG A 89 -33.93 24.42 -3.01
CA ARG A 89 -32.72 25.24 -3.07
C ARG A 89 -32.17 25.38 -4.49
N ASP A 90 -32.04 24.27 -5.19
CA ASP A 90 -31.27 24.19 -6.45
C ASP A 90 -32.19 24.25 -7.68
N TYR A 91 -33.46 23.89 -7.52
CA TYR A 91 -34.42 23.80 -8.63
C TYR A 91 -35.65 24.70 -8.45
N TYR A 92 -35.69 25.55 -7.41
CA TYR A 92 -36.82 26.44 -7.11
C TYR A 92 -38.17 25.72 -7.12
N TYR A 93 -38.19 24.48 -6.62
CA TYR A 93 -39.41 23.69 -6.52
C TYR A 93 -40.27 24.18 -5.35
N SER A 94 -41.57 24.40 -5.56
CA SER A 94 -42.55 24.69 -4.52
C SER A 94 -43.78 23.80 -4.66
N LYS A 95 -44.46 23.53 -3.54
CA LYS A 95 -45.72 22.77 -3.53
C LYS A 95 -46.90 23.65 -3.99
N PRO A 96 -48.01 23.06 -4.46
CA PRO A 96 -49.20 23.82 -4.80
C PRO A 96 -49.68 24.70 -3.63
N GLY A 97 -49.80 26.00 -3.86
CA GLY A 97 -50.17 27.00 -2.84
C GLY A 97 -49.00 27.72 -2.17
N GLU A 98 -47.75 27.35 -2.45
CA GLU A 98 -46.55 28.07 -1.99
C GLU A 98 -46.10 29.13 -3.02
N VAL A 99 -45.61 30.28 -2.54
CA VAL A 99 -45.09 31.38 -3.37
C VAL A 99 -43.59 31.54 -3.11
N ILE A 100 -42.78 31.57 -4.17
CA ILE A 100 -41.32 31.79 -4.10
C ILE A 100 -41.03 33.28 -4.19
N PHE A 101 -40.26 33.81 -3.25
CA PHE A 101 -39.74 35.18 -3.27
C PHE A 101 -38.24 35.15 -3.60
N ASP A 102 -37.86 35.66 -4.78
CA ASP A 102 -36.47 35.86 -5.15
C ASP A 102 -36.05 37.29 -4.78
N PHE A 103 -35.26 37.42 -3.72
CA PHE A 103 -34.57 38.65 -3.37
C PHE A 103 -33.31 38.71 -4.23
N GLY A 104 -33.49 38.99 -5.53
CA GLY A 104 -32.39 39.06 -6.49
C GLY A 104 -31.20 39.82 -5.88
N LYS A 105 -29.98 39.37 -6.17
CA LYS A 105 -28.77 39.98 -5.59
C LYS A 105 -28.77 41.48 -5.87
N GLU A 106 -29.09 42.29 -4.85
CA GLU A 106 -29.00 43.73 -4.95
C GLU A 106 -27.55 44.08 -5.25
N VAL A 107 -27.28 44.42 -6.51
CA VAL A 107 -26.03 45.07 -6.90
C VAL A 107 -26.06 46.41 -6.18
N LYS A 108 -25.32 46.50 -5.07
CA LYS A 108 -25.05 47.77 -4.39
C LYS A 108 -24.24 48.65 -5.36
N THR A 109 -24.92 49.35 -6.26
CA THR A 109 -24.36 50.49 -6.96
C THR A 109 -24.21 51.58 -5.91
N THR A 110 -23.02 51.64 -5.31
CA THR A 110 -22.58 52.82 -4.55
C THR A 110 -22.47 53.98 -5.54
N SER A 111 -23.57 54.70 -5.73
CA SER A 111 -23.54 56.04 -6.26
C SER A 111 -22.84 56.92 -5.23
N ASN A 112 -21.56 57.19 -5.48
CA ASN A 112 -20.85 58.30 -4.87
C ASN A 112 -21.55 59.58 -5.34
N GLU A 113 -22.46 60.11 -4.54
CA GLU A 113 -22.80 61.53 -4.59
C GLU A 113 -21.74 62.26 -3.76
N GLU A 114 -20.68 62.66 -4.45
CA GLU A 114 -19.96 63.88 -4.10
C GLU A 114 -20.98 65.01 -4.23
N ASP A 115 -21.40 65.60 -3.11
CA ASP A 115 -22.01 66.92 -3.13
C ASP A 115 -21.24 67.87 -2.24
N ASN A 116 -21.09 69.06 -2.81
CA ASN A 116 -20.14 70.15 -2.60
C ASN A 116 -20.48 71.04 -1.39
#